data_AF-A0A7Y5V192-F1
#
_entry.id   AF-A0A7Y5V192-F1
#
_cell.length_a   1.000
_cell.length_b   1.000
_cell.length_c   1.000
_cell.angle_alpha   90.00
_cell.angle_beta   90.00
_cell.angle_gamma   90.00
#
_symmetry.space_group_name_H-M   'P 1'
#
loop_
_entity.id
_entity.type
_entity.pdbx_description
1 polymer ?
#
loop_
_entity_poly.entity_id
_entity_poly.type
_entity_poly.pdbx_seq_one_letter_code
_entity_poly.pdbx_strand_id
1 'polypeptide(L)'
;MTLAIWTVEDLRDCLLALPPLELKGMAILRERRPADGFFPADIPRATMVEAITEITAYTERARRMGEALANLAPIPLLTQPVLEYGL
;
A
#
# COMPACT_ATOMS: atom_id res chain seq x y z
N MET A 1 -18.88 -7.86 30.19
CA MET A 1 -17.99 -7.65 29.03
C MET A 1 -18.64 -6.59 28.16
N THR A 2 -18.12 -5.37 28.21
CA THR A 2 -18.62 -4.25 27.40
C THR A 2 -18.13 -4.46 25.97
N LEU A 3 -19.03 -4.63 25.01
CA LEU A 3 -18.66 -4.62 23.60
C LEU A 3 -18.13 -3.22 23.29
N ALA A 4 -16.84 -3.12 22.94
CA ALA A 4 -16.32 -1.89 22.38
C ALA A 4 -17.10 -1.60 21.09
N ILE A 5 -17.77 -0.46 21.04
CA ILE A 5 -18.42 0.03 19.83
C ILE A 5 -17.33 0.78 19.08
N TRP A 6 -16.90 0.23 17.94
CA TRP A 6 -15.92 0.87 17.07
C TRP A 6 -16.68 1.81 16.12
N THR A 7 -16.26 3.05 16.01
CA THR A 7 -16.87 4.04 15.13
C THR A 7 -16.11 4.17 13.81
N VAL A 8 -16.65 4.96 12.88
CA VAL A 8 -15.97 5.28 11.62
C VAL A 8 -14.72 6.12 11.88
N GLU A 9 -14.72 6.95 12.92
CA GLU A 9 -13.56 7.72 13.37
C GLU A 9 -12.44 6.80 13.88
N ASP A 10 -12.76 5.74 14.63
CA ASP A 10 -11.76 4.76 15.08
C ASP A 10 -11.08 4.06 13.89
N LEU A 11 -11.87 3.70 12.86
CA LEU A 11 -11.34 3.12 11.63
C LEU A 11 -10.45 4.13 10.88
N ARG A 12 -10.90 5.40 10.75
CA ARG A 12 -10.12 6.46 10.12
C ARG A 12 -8.78 6.66 10.82
N ASP A 13 -8.80 6.78 12.14
CA ASP A 13 -7.62 7.08 12.94
C ASP A 13 -6.66 5.88 12.91
N CYS A 14 -7.19 4.65 12.88
CA CYS A 14 -6.41 3.44 12.62
C CYS A 14 -5.72 3.47 11.25
N LEU A 15 -6.44 3.84 10.19
CA LEU A 15 -5.89 3.94 8.83
C LEU A 15 -4.84 5.07 8.71
N LEU A 16 -5.06 6.21 9.36
CA LEU A 16 -4.12 7.34 9.38
C LEU A 16 -2.85 7.05 10.20
N ALA A 17 -2.93 6.14 11.17
CA ALA A 17 -1.78 5.71 11.97
C ALA A 17 -0.91 4.66 11.25
N LEU A 18 -1.35 4.13 10.11
CA LEU A 18 -0.55 3.17 9.35
C LEU A 18 0.72 3.86 8.81
N PRO A 19 1.91 3.27 9.02
CA PRO A 19 3.12 3.81 8.44
C PRO A 19 3.04 3.80 6.92
N PRO A 20 3.67 4.77 6.23
CA PRO A 20 3.80 4.73 4.78
C PRO A 20 4.38 3.39 4.31
N LEU A 21 3.84 2.89 3.20
CA LEU A 21 4.39 1.70 2.57
C LEU A 21 5.71 2.07 1.88
N GLU A 22 6.80 1.52 2.39
CA GLU A 22 8.15 1.78 1.91
C GLU A 22 8.71 0.52 1.23
N LEU A 23 8.42 0.35 -0.06
CA LEU A 23 9.03 -0.70 -0.89
C LEU A 23 10.24 -0.15 -1.64
N LYS A 24 11.29 -0.96 -1.78
CA LYS A 24 12.51 -0.57 -2.49
C LYS A 24 12.25 -0.08 -3.92
N GLY A 25 11.31 -0.72 -4.63
CA GLY A 25 10.90 -0.27 -5.96
C GLY A 25 10.24 1.12 -5.95
N MET A 26 9.43 1.43 -4.94
CA MET A 26 8.81 2.75 -4.79
C MET A 26 9.84 3.83 -4.45
N ALA A 27 10.83 3.51 -3.61
CA ALA A 27 11.95 4.41 -3.34
C ALA A 27 12.74 4.75 -4.62
N ILE A 28 13.08 3.73 -5.42
CA ILE A 28 13.78 3.91 -6.70
C ILE A 28 12.99 4.82 -7.65
N LEU A 29 11.66 4.64 -7.74
CA LEU A 29 10.80 5.46 -8.59
C LEU A 29 10.70 6.92 -8.11
N ARG A 30 10.67 7.17 -6.79
CA ARG A 30 10.67 8.52 -6.23
C ARG A 30 11.98 9.25 -6.50
N GLU A 31 13.11 8.58 -6.28
CA GLU A 31 14.45 9.16 -6.48
C GLU A 31 14.77 9.41 -7.95
N ARG A 32 14.28 8.53 -8.84
CA ARG A 32 14.60 8.53 -10.26
C ARG A 32 13.37 8.79 -11.12
N ARG A 33 12.51 9.74 -10.71
CA ARG A 33 11.36 10.18 -11.50
C ARG A 33 11.82 10.40 -12.95
N PRO A 34 11.25 9.69 -13.93
CA PRO A 34 11.64 9.87 -15.32
C PRO A 34 11.32 11.30 -15.74
N ALA A 35 12.34 12.10 -16.04
CA ALA A 35 12.11 13.41 -16.68
C ALA A 35 11.43 13.21 -18.06
N ASP A 36 11.75 12.10 -18.74
CA ASP A 36 11.40 11.86 -20.15
C ASP A 36 10.71 10.49 -20.39
N GLY A 37 10.11 9.90 -19.35
CA GLY A 37 9.23 8.73 -19.48
C GLY A 37 9.90 7.36 -19.66
N PHE A 38 11.23 7.26 -19.67
CA PHE A 38 11.92 5.95 -19.74
C PHE A 38 12.37 5.44 -18.37
N PHE A 39 12.32 4.10 -18.19
CA PHE A 39 12.73 3.43 -16.96
C PHE A 39 14.20 3.74 -16.62
N PRO A 40 14.59 3.92 -15.34
CA PRO A 40 15.97 4.29 -15.03
C PRO A 40 16.96 3.22 -15.51
N ALA A 41 17.82 3.57 -16.46
CA ALA A 41 18.71 2.62 -17.13
C ALA A 41 19.89 2.15 -16.25
N ASP A 42 20.20 2.88 -15.17
CA ASP A 42 21.38 2.64 -14.34
C ASP A 42 21.06 1.98 -12.99
N ILE A 43 20.09 1.06 -12.95
CA ILE A 43 19.76 0.32 -11.73
C ILE A 43 20.55 -1.00 -11.73
N PRO A 44 21.40 -1.26 -10.72
CA PRO A 44 22.10 -2.55 -10.62
C PRO A 44 21.10 -3.70 -10.62
N ARG A 45 21.40 -4.77 -11.37
CA ARG A 45 20.51 -5.94 -11.49
C ARG A 45 20.09 -6.52 -10.13
N ALA A 46 21.03 -6.57 -9.17
CA ALA A 46 20.74 -7.05 -7.82
C ALA A 46 19.66 -6.20 -7.12
N THR A 47 19.79 -4.87 -7.19
CA THR A 47 18.80 -3.90 -6.70
C THR A 47 17.43 -4.12 -7.34
N MET A 48 17.40 -4.38 -8.66
CA MET A 48 16.15 -4.65 -9.38
C MET A 48 15.48 -5.94 -8.92
N VAL A 49 16.26 -7.02 -8.75
CA VAL A 49 15.76 -8.32 -8.27
C VAL A 49 15.15 -8.16 -6.87
N GLU A 50 15.82 -7.46 -5.97
CA GLU A 50 15.29 -7.19 -4.62
C GLU A 50 13.99 -6.40 -4.67
N ALA A 51 13.95 -5.30 -5.44
CA ALA A 51 12.75 -4.48 -5.58
C ALA A 51 11.55 -5.27 -6.14
N ILE A 52 11.77 -6.10 -7.17
CA ILE A 52 10.72 -6.94 -7.75
C ILE A 52 10.25 -7.99 -6.73
N THR A 53 11.19 -8.67 -6.06
CA THR A 53 10.87 -9.69 -5.06
C THR A 53 10.02 -9.11 -3.93
N GLU A 54 10.38 -7.92 -3.47
CA GLU A 54 9.66 -7.23 -2.41
C GLU A 54 8.24 -6.84 -2.83
N ILE A 55 8.08 -6.28 -4.04
CA ILE A 55 6.76 -5.93 -4.60
C ILE A 55 5.89 -7.18 -4.75
N THR A 56 6.41 -8.26 -5.35
CA THR A 56 5.66 -9.51 -5.52
C THR A 56 5.23 -10.09 -4.17
N ALA A 57 6.13 -10.11 -3.19
CA ALA A 57 5.80 -10.59 -1.85
C ALA A 57 4.73 -9.72 -1.17
N TYR A 58 4.79 -8.39 -1.34
CA TYR A 58 3.78 -7.49 -0.82
C TYR A 58 2.42 -7.68 -1.48
N THR A 59 2.37 -7.78 -2.81
CA THR A 59 1.14 -8.03 -3.57
C THR A 59 0.46 -9.32 -3.13
N GLU A 60 1.23 -10.40 -2.91
CA GLU A 60 0.67 -11.66 -2.45
C GLU A 60 0.09 -11.57 -1.03
N ARG A 61 0.74 -10.83 -0.12
CA ARG A 61 0.18 -10.57 1.22
C ARG A 61 -1.11 -9.76 1.15
N ALA A 62 -1.13 -8.72 0.32
CA ALA A 62 -2.31 -7.88 0.13
C ALA A 62 -3.49 -8.69 -0.45
N ARG A 63 -3.23 -9.56 -1.43
CA ARG A 63 -4.24 -10.47 -2.01
C ARG A 63 -4.85 -11.37 -0.93
N ARG A 64 -4.03 -12.06 -0.14
CA ARG A 64 -4.50 -12.94 0.94
C ARG A 64 -5.31 -12.20 2.00
N MET A 65 -4.88 -10.99 2.36
CA MET A 65 -5.63 -10.15 3.30
C MET A 65 -6.97 -9.72 2.71
N GLY A 66 -6.99 -9.32 1.44
CA GLY A 66 -8.23 -8.99 0.73
C GLY A 66 -9.22 -10.15 0.70
N GLU A 67 -8.75 -11.38 0.45
CA GLU A 67 -9.57 -12.59 0.51
C GLU A 67 -10.13 -12.85 1.92
N ALA A 68 -9.34 -12.61 2.97
CA ALA A 68 -9.81 -12.72 4.35
C ALA A 68 -10.88 -11.67 4.69
N LEU A 69 -10.68 -10.44 4.23
CA LEU A 69 -11.60 -9.32 4.44
C LEU A 69 -12.89 -9.42 3.62
N ALA A 70 -12.87 -10.08 2.46
CA ALA A 70 -14.03 -10.25 1.58
C ALA A 70 -15.21 -10.99 2.26
N ASN A 71 -14.93 -11.77 3.31
CA ASN A 71 -15.94 -12.46 4.10
C ASN A 71 -16.58 -11.57 5.19
N LEU A 72 -16.13 -10.32 5.34
CA LEU A 72 -16.69 -9.36 6.30
C LEU A 72 -17.74 -8.48 5.62
N ALA A 73 -18.74 -8.04 6.38
CA ALA A 73 -19.71 -7.07 5.89
C ALA A 73 -19.00 -5.74 5.58
N PRO A 74 -19.08 -5.22 4.34
CA PRO A 74 -18.39 -3.98 3.98
C PRO A 74 -19.01 -2.79 4.72
N ILE A 75 -18.15 -1.92 5.26
CA ILE A 75 -18.56 -0.63 5.82
C ILE A 75 -18.34 0.42 4.72
N PRO A 76 -19.40 0.99 4.13
CA PRO A 76 -19.24 1.97 3.06
C PRO A 76 -18.69 3.28 3.63
N LEU A 77 -17.46 3.64 3.23
CA LEU A 77 -16.85 4.92 3.57
C LEU A 77 -17.34 5.99 2.57
N LEU A 78 -18.56 6.51 2.78
CA LEU A 78 -19.20 7.43 1.84
C LEU A 78 -18.61 8.85 1.83
N THR A 79 -17.85 9.22 2.86
CA THR A 79 -17.39 10.60 3.08
C THR A 79 -15.88 10.75 3.15
N GLN A 80 -15.12 9.66 3.04
CA GLN A 80 -13.67 9.69 3.17
C GLN A 80 -13.02 9.61 1.79
N PRO A 81 -12.17 10.60 1.42
CA PRO A 81 -11.34 10.48 0.24
C PRO A 81 -10.33 9.37 0.50
N VAL A 82 -10.53 8.21 -0.12
CA VAL A 82 -9.50 7.18 -0.20
C VAL A 82 -8.49 7.68 -1.22
N LEU A 83 -7.30 8.08 -0.75
CA LEU A 83 -6.16 8.36 -1.61
C LEU A 83 -5.72 7.03 -2.24
N GLU A 84 -6.34 6.67 -3.36
CA GLU A 84 -5.83 5.60 -4.21
C GLU A 84 -4.50 6.06 -4.79
N TYR A 85 -3.43 5.39 -4.37
CA TYR A 85 -2.08 5.43 -4.96
C TYR A 85 -1.60 6.83 -5.33
N GLY A 86 -1.08 7.55 -4.32
CA GLY A 86 -0.28 8.75 -4.55
C GLY A 86 0.99 8.43 -5.34
N LEU A 87 0.96 8.72 -6.64
CA LEU A 87 2.14 9.02 -7.47
C LEU A 87 2.31 10.54 -7.58
#